data_AF-A0A7X0DGI4-F1
#
_entry.id   AF-A0A7X0DGI4-F1
#
_cell.length_a   1.000
_cell.length_b   1.000
_cell.length_c   1.000
_cell.angle_alpha   90.00
_cell.angle_beta   90.00
_cell.angle_gamma   90.00
#
_symmetry.space_group_name_H-M   'P 1'
#
loop_
_entity.id
_entity.type
_entity.pdbx_description
1 polymer ?
#
loop_
_entity_poly.entity_id
_entity_poly.type
_entity_poly.pdbx_seq_one_letter_code
_entity_poly.pdbx_strand_id
1 'polypeptide(L)'
;MSAVMPEVEGDNMPEEVLALLNSEDGAAFEQALDTMVRQREQHLFRALGLLARDLHGAVRRLGGELAFEGVPGSMADARKHLVEVLDMSAKAAHRSLDFAERMRPEADALSRNAAEVLDFNDNKNDSATVLARQAQAFAERCCDGLDDMVMAQSWQDLSGQRIKKVVGFIESVETSLLELVRLTGALAGGEAPIAAAKVSSQDEADRLLSEFGF
;
A
#
# COMPACT_ATOMS: atom_id res chain seq x y z
N MET A 1 50.21 0.31 -30.62
CA MET A 1 49.37 1.20 -29.78
C MET A 1 49.67 0.83 -28.35
N SER A 2 50.41 1.68 -27.66
CA SER A 2 50.81 1.48 -26.26
C SER A 2 49.56 1.66 -25.40
N ALA A 3 49.18 0.61 -24.67
CA ALA A 3 48.06 0.68 -23.74
C ALA A 3 48.50 1.55 -22.56
N VAL A 4 47.96 2.76 -22.50
CA VAL A 4 48.08 3.63 -21.33
C VAL A 4 47.31 2.94 -20.20
N MET A 5 48.03 2.29 -19.30
CA MET A 5 47.49 1.88 -18.01
C MET A 5 47.14 3.16 -17.25
N PRO A 6 45.92 3.29 -16.69
CA PRO A 6 45.61 4.43 -15.84
C PRO A 6 46.55 4.39 -14.63
N GLU A 7 47.25 5.49 -14.37
CA GLU A 7 48.00 5.69 -13.12
C GLU A 7 47.00 5.70 -11.96
N VAL A 8 46.83 4.54 -11.33
CA VAL A 8 46.08 4.42 -10.08
C VAL A 8 46.98 4.96 -8.98
N GLU A 9 46.70 6.17 -8.49
CA GLU A 9 47.38 6.74 -7.32
C GLU A 9 47.30 5.75 -6.15
N GLY A 10 48.44 5.13 -5.80
CA GLY A 10 48.53 4.03 -4.85
C GLY A 10 48.25 4.38 -3.39
N ASP A 11 47.94 5.64 -3.07
CA ASP A 11 47.88 6.16 -1.69
C ASP A 11 46.59 5.78 -0.93
N ASN A 12 45.62 5.14 -1.60
CA ASN A 12 44.35 4.74 -0.98
C ASN A 12 43.92 3.30 -1.29
N MET A 13 44.85 2.46 -1.75
CA MET A 13 44.60 1.05 -2.07
C MET A 13 44.97 0.17 -0.86
N PRO A 14 44.11 -0.78 -0.44
CA PRO A 14 44.46 -1.72 0.63
C PRO A 14 45.77 -2.47 0.31
N GLU A 15 46.65 -2.66 1.30
CA GLU A 15 47.98 -3.29 1.12
C GLU A 15 47.90 -4.66 0.41
N GLU A 16 46.82 -5.41 0.63
CA GLU A 16 46.55 -6.68 -0.05
C GLU A 16 46.38 -6.53 -1.57
N VAL A 17 45.73 -5.46 -2.04
CA VAL A 17 45.52 -5.18 -3.47
C VAL A 17 46.83 -4.72 -4.13
N LEU A 18 47.64 -3.94 -3.40
CA LEU A 18 48.98 -3.53 -3.84
C LEU A 18 49.94 -4.72 -3.93
N ALA A 19 49.89 -5.66 -2.98
CA ALA A 19 50.68 -6.89 -3.02
C ALA A 19 50.29 -7.79 -4.21
N LEU A 20 48.99 -7.86 -4.52
CA LEU A 20 48.46 -8.62 -5.64
C LEU A 20 48.85 -8.01 -7.01
N LEU A 21 48.71 -6.69 -7.16
CA LEU A 21 49.10 -5.97 -8.39
C LEU A 21 50.59 -6.09 -8.73
N ASN A 22 51.44 -6.33 -7.73
CA ASN A 22 52.89 -6.50 -7.89
C ASN A 22 53.33 -7.98 -7.97
N SER A 23 52.38 -8.94 -7.98
CA SER A 23 52.71 -10.36 -8.07
C SER A 23 52.99 -10.79 -9.52
N GLU A 24 54.04 -11.58 -9.75
CA GLU A 24 54.37 -12.12 -11.08
C GLU A 24 53.48 -13.31 -11.49
N ASP A 25 52.66 -13.81 -10.57
CA ASP A 25 51.77 -14.96 -10.75
C ASP A 25 50.33 -14.51 -11.01
N GLY A 26 49.98 -14.38 -12.29
CA GLY A 26 48.66 -13.94 -12.72
C GLY A 26 47.51 -14.84 -12.23
N ALA A 27 47.75 -16.13 -11.98
CA ALA A 27 46.72 -17.03 -11.48
C ALA A 27 46.41 -16.75 -9.99
N ALA A 28 47.44 -16.47 -9.19
CA ALA A 28 47.27 -16.06 -7.80
C ALA A 28 46.57 -14.68 -7.69
N PHE A 29 46.90 -13.75 -8.61
CA PHE A 29 46.21 -12.47 -8.73
C PHE A 29 44.71 -12.63 -8.99
N GLU A 30 44.35 -13.39 -10.03
CA GLU A 30 42.94 -13.65 -10.37
C GLU A 30 42.19 -14.31 -9.22
N GLN A 31 42.79 -15.31 -8.56
CA GLN A 31 42.15 -16.02 -7.45
C GLN A 31 41.88 -15.11 -6.24
N ALA A 32 42.81 -14.22 -5.91
CA ALA A 32 42.62 -13.28 -4.82
C ALA A 32 41.61 -12.18 -5.16
N LEU A 33 41.60 -11.69 -6.39
CA LEU A 33 40.61 -10.74 -6.87
C LEU A 33 39.20 -11.34 -6.85
N ASP A 34 39.05 -12.60 -7.27
CA ASP A 34 37.79 -13.35 -7.18
C ASP A 34 37.34 -13.51 -5.71
N THR A 35 38.28 -13.77 -4.79
CA THR A 35 38.00 -13.89 -3.35
C THR A 35 37.52 -12.56 -2.76
N MET A 36 38.17 -11.44 -3.10
CA MET A 36 37.77 -10.11 -2.62
C MET A 36 36.40 -9.69 -3.16
N VAL A 37 36.14 -9.95 -4.45
CA VAL A 37 34.83 -9.70 -5.07
C VAL A 37 33.75 -10.51 -4.36
N ARG A 38 33.96 -11.81 -4.14
CA ARG A 38 33.02 -12.68 -3.41
C ARG A 38 32.75 -12.22 -1.99
N GLN A 39 33.78 -11.81 -1.23
CA GLN A 39 33.60 -11.27 0.11
C GLN A 39 32.77 -9.98 0.12
N ARG A 40 33.03 -9.08 -0.83
CA ARG A 40 32.30 -7.83 -0.96
C ARG A 40 30.85 -8.06 -1.36
N GLU A 41 30.60 -8.99 -2.29
CA GLU A 41 29.26 -9.43 -2.67
C GLU A 41 28.51 -10.00 -1.45
N GLN A 42 29.13 -10.90 -0.68
CA GLN A 42 28.52 -11.45 0.54
C GLN A 42 28.13 -10.37 1.55
N HIS A 43 28.99 -9.38 1.79
CA HIS A 43 28.67 -8.26 2.68
C HIS A 43 27.49 -7.42 2.19
N LEU A 44 27.45 -7.09 0.88
CA LEU A 44 26.34 -6.36 0.28
C LEU A 44 25.03 -7.14 0.37
N PHE A 45 25.06 -8.45 0.12
CA PHE A 45 23.87 -9.30 0.24
C PHE A 45 23.36 -9.38 1.68
N ARG A 46 24.25 -9.47 2.67
CA ARG A 46 23.85 -9.47 4.09
C ARG A 46 23.17 -8.17 4.50
N ALA A 47 23.74 -7.03 4.08
CA ALA A 47 23.15 -5.71 4.33
C ALA A 47 21.79 -5.57 3.64
N LEU A 48 21.67 -6.10 2.43
CA LEU A 48 20.44 -6.10 1.65
C LEU A 48 19.36 -6.99 2.27
N GLY A 49 19.73 -8.17 2.77
CA GLY A 49 18.82 -9.05 3.53
C GLY A 49 18.35 -8.45 4.86
N LEU A 50 19.21 -7.71 5.58
CA LEU A 50 18.81 -6.98 6.78
C LEU A 50 17.81 -5.86 6.45
N LEU A 51 18.08 -5.07 5.41
CA LEU A 51 17.16 -4.03 4.94
C LEU A 51 15.81 -4.63 4.51
N ALA A 52 15.85 -5.79 3.87
CA ALA A 52 14.68 -6.53 3.47
C ALA A 52 13.81 -6.91 4.68
N ARG A 53 14.44 -7.45 5.72
CA ARG A 53 13.79 -7.85 6.97
C ARG A 53 13.23 -6.65 7.73
N ASP A 54 13.97 -5.54 7.79
CA ASP A 54 13.51 -4.32 8.45
C ASP A 54 12.27 -3.75 7.74
N LEU A 55 12.31 -3.71 6.40
CA LEU A 55 11.17 -3.30 5.59
C LEU A 55 9.99 -4.27 5.77
N HIS A 56 10.22 -5.58 5.71
CA HIS A 56 9.20 -6.60 5.94
C HIS A 56 8.55 -6.42 7.33
N GLY A 57 9.36 -6.25 8.37
CA GLY A 57 8.89 -6.03 9.74
C GLY A 57 8.07 -4.75 9.89
N ALA A 58 8.46 -3.66 9.22
CA ALA A 58 7.71 -2.41 9.21
C ALA A 58 6.34 -2.56 8.55
N VAL A 59 6.29 -3.21 7.39
CA VAL A 59 5.03 -3.45 6.69
C VAL A 59 4.16 -4.43 7.50
N ARG A 60 4.75 -5.40 8.22
CA ARG A 60 4.00 -6.35 9.06
C ARG A 60 3.37 -5.67 10.27
N ARG A 61 4.10 -4.76 10.91
CA ARG A 61 3.56 -3.91 12.00
C ARG A 61 2.40 -3.07 11.50
N LEU A 62 2.55 -2.42 10.34
CA LEU A 62 1.46 -1.68 9.71
C LEU A 62 0.24 -2.57 9.44
N GLY A 63 0.46 -3.79 8.93
CA GLY A 63 -0.62 -4.74 8.71
C GLY A 63 -1.31 -5.19 10.01
N GLY A 64 -0.54 -5.39 11.08
CA GLY A 64 -1.08 -5.72 12.40
C GLY A 64 -1.85 -4.57 13.06
N GLU A 65 -1.41 -3.33 12.91
CA GLU A 65 -2.15 -2.14 13.38
C GLU A 65 -3.47 -1.94 12.63
N LEU A 66 -3.53 -2.39 11.38
CA LEU A 66 -4.73 -2.34 10.55
C LEU A 66 -5.66 -3.54 10.76
N ALA A 67 -5.18 -4.62 11.39
CA ALA A 67 -6.00 -5.76 11.75
C ALA A 67 -6.94 -5.39 12.91
N PHE A 68 -8.22 -5.72 12.76
CA PHE A 68 -9.22 -5.50 13.80
C PHE A 68 -8.89 -6.36 15.05
N GLU A 69 -9.13 -5.83 16.25
CA GLU A 69 -8.84 -6.53 17.50
C GLU A 69 -9.40 -7.97 17.48
N GLY A 70 -8.51 -8.96 17.57
CA GLY A 70 -8.88 -10.37 17.77
C GLY A 70 -8.54 -11.36 16.66
N VAL A 71 -7.94 -10.95 15.54
CA VAL A 71 -7.51 -11.89 14.47
C VAL A 71 -5.98 -11.89 14.35
N PRO A 72 -5.29 -13.01 14.69
CA PRO A 72 -3.87 -13.16 14.37
C PRO A 72 -3.76 -13.36 12.86
N GLY A 73 -3.27 -12.34 12.14
CA GLY A 73 -3.20 -12.34 10.68
C GLY A 73 -1.80 -12.03 10.14
N SER A 74 -1.47 -12.71 9.05
CA SER A 74 -0.30 -12.48 8.19
C SER A 74 -0.40 -11.15 7.42
N MET A 75 0.63 -10.75 6.67
CA MET A 75 0.57 -9.55 5.82
C MET A 75 -0.53 -9.65 4.76
N ALA A 76 -0.70 -10.83 4.18
CA ALA A 76 -1.74 -11.13 3.21
C ALA A 76 -3.14 -10.89 3.81
N ASP A 77 -3.31 -11.18 5.10
CA ASP A 77 -4.56 -10.92 5.82
C ASP A 77 -4.78 -9.42 6.01
N ALA A 78 -3.75 -8.64 6.32
CA ALA A 78 -3.87 -7.19 6.44
C ALA A 78 -4.24 -6.51 5.10
N ARG A 79 -3.63 -6.94 3.99
CA ARG A 79 -4.01 -6.44 2.65
C ARG A 79 -5.45 -6.81 2.32
N LYS A 80 -5.84 -8.06 2.58
CA LYS A 80 -7.21 -8.54 2.37
C LYS A 80 -8.20 -7.72 3.20
N HIS A 81 -7.90 -7.44 4.46
CA HIS A 81 -8.73 -6.60 5.32
C HIS A 81 -8.80 -5.14 4.84
N LEU A 82 -7.70 -4.55 4.37
CA LEU A 82 -7.74 -3.22 3.75
C LEU A 82 -8.65 -3.21 2.51
N VAL A 83 -8.62 -4.26 1.69
CA VAL A 83 -9.50 -4.42 0.53
C VAL A 83 -10.96 -4.60 0.97
N GLU A 84 -11.22 -5.39 2.01
CA GLU A 84 -12.55 -5.57 2.59
C GLU A 84 -13.11 -4.25 3.15
N VAL A 85 -12.33 -3.51 3.93
CA VAL A 85 -12.70 -2.20 4.48
C VAL A 85 -12.99 -1.20 3.36
N LEU A 86 -12.18 -1.21 2.31
CA LEU A 86 -12.38 -0.37 1.13
C LEU A 86 -13.69 -0.69 0.41
N ASP A 87 -13.99 -1.98 0.21
CA ASP A 87 -15.24 -2.43 -0.40
C ASP A 87 -16.46 -2.11 0.48
N MET A 88 -16.38 -2.36 1.79
CA MET A 88 -17.41 -2.00 2.75
C MET A 88 -17.67 -0.49 2.76
N SER A 89 -16.62 0.33 2.75
CA SER A 89 -16.72 1.78 2.72
C SER A 89 -17.35 2.28 1.41
N ALA A 90 -16.98 1.69 0.28
CA ALA A 90 -17.58 2.01 -1.02
C ALA A 90 -19.05 1.61 -1.10
N LYS A 91 -19.43 0.46 -0.53
CA LYS A 91 -20.84 0.05 -0.45
C LYS A 91 -21.66 0.97 0.44
N ALA A 92 -21.11 1.40 1.58
CA ALA A 92 -21.77 2.36 2.47
C ALA A 92 -21.96 3.72 1.77
N ALA A 93 -20.94 4.18 1.05
CA ALA A 93 -20.99 5.39 0.23
C ALA A 93 -22.13 5.35 -0.80
N HIS A 94 -22.19 4.28 -1.59
CA HIS A 94 -23.24 4.09 -2.59
C HIS A 94 -24.64 4.07 -1.95
N ARG A 95 -24.80 3.38 -0.81
CA ARG A 95 -26.08 3.36 -0.09
C ARG A 95 -26.53 4.74 0.38
N SER A 96 -25.60 5.60 0.82
CA SER A 96 -25.91 6.98 1.19
C SER A 96 -26.33 7.83 -0.01
N LEU A 97 -25.66 7.66 -1.16
CA LEU A 97 -26.05 8.33 -2.40
C LEU A 97 -27.43 7.87 -2.88
N ASP A 98 -27.68 6.56 -2.92
CA ASP A 98 -29.00 6.00 -3.27
C ASP A 98 -30.10 6.48 -2.33
N PHE A 99 -29.78 6.73 -1.06
CA PHE A 99 -30.71 7.32 -0.11
C PHE A 99 -30.99 8.79 -0.46
N ALA A 100 -29.96 9.59 -0.74
CA ALA A 100 -30.14 10.98 -1.15
C ALA A 100 -30.97 11.11 -2.43
N GLU A 101 -30.68 10.29 -3.44
CA GLU A 101 -31.40 10.27 -4.72
C GLU A 101 -32.88 9.93 -4.56
N ARG A 102 -33.24 9.06 -3.60
CA ARG A 102 -34.64 8.73 -3.32
C ARG A 102 -35.35 9.79 -2.50
N MET A 103 -34.67 10.40 -1.52
CA MET A 103 -35.30 11.36 -0.61
C MET A 103 -35.45 12.76 -1.21
N ARG A 104 -34.55 13.17 -2.11
CA ARG A 104 -34.58 14.53 -2.70
C ARG A 104 -35.89 14.81 -3.47
N PRO A 105 -36.40 13.91 -4.35
CA PRO A 105 -37.70 14.10 -4.99
C PRO A 105 -38.88 14.19 -4.01
N GLU A 106 -38.81 13.49 -2.87
CA GLU A 106 -39.86 13.55 -1.84
C GLU A 106 -39.86 14.91 -1.12
N ALA A 107 -38.67 15.44 -0.80
CA ALA A 107 -38.53 16.78 -0.25
C ALA A 107 -38.99 17.85 -1.26
N ASP A 108 -38.59 17.74 -2.53
CA ASP A 108 -39.05 18.66 -3.59
C ASP A 108 -40.57 18.60 -3.79
N ALA A 109 -41.18 17.42 -3.70
CA ALA A 109 -42.64 17.27 -3.75
C ALA A 109 -43.32 17.92 -2.55
N LEU A 110 -42.78 17.76 -1.34
CA LEU A 110 -43.30 18.42 -0.13
C LEU A 110 -43.23 19.94 -0.25
N SER A 111 -42.11 20.48 -0.74
CA SER A 111 -41.94 21.92 -0.97
C SER A 111 -42.97 22.46 -1.97
N ARG A 112 -43.17 21.77 -3.10
CA ARG A 112 -44.17 22.16 -4.12
C ARG A 112 -45.60 22.12 -3.57
N ASN A 113 -45.99 21.03 -2.91
CA ASN A 113 -47.33 20.90 -2.35
C ASN A 113 -47.59 21.97 -1.27
N ALA A 114 -46.58 22.31 -0.47
CA ALA A 114 -46.68 23.39 0.49
C ALA A 114 -46.86 24.75 -0.20
N ALA A 115 -46.13 25.02 -1.28
CA ALA A 115 -46.29 26.25 -2.06
C ALA A 115 -47.71 26.37 -2.65
N GLU A 116 -48.28 25.29 -3.19
CA GLU A 116 -49.67 25.29 -3.70
C GLU A 116 -50.70 25.66 -2.61
N VAL A 117 -50.51 25.18 -1.39
CA VAL A 117 -51.38 25.53 -0.24
C VAL A 117 -51.25 27.02 0.12
N LEU A 118 -50.04 27.57 0.06
CA LEU A 118 -49.78 28.99 0.33
C LEU A 118 -50.37 29.90 -0.75
N ASP A 119 -50.34 29.48 -2.01
CA ASP A 119 -50.92 30.23 -3.14
C ASP A 119 -52.45 30.23 -3.11
N PHE A 120 -53.08 29.17 -2.57
CA PHE A 120 -54.53 29.06 -2.50
C PHE A 120 -55.15 29.82 -1.31
N ASN A 121 -54.37 30.12 -0.25
CA ASN A 121 -54.89 30.68 0.99
C ASN A 121 -54.21 32.00 1.38
N ASP A 122 -54.91 33.12 1.14
CA ASP A 122 -54.45 34.46 1.50
C ASP A 122 -54.41 34.73 3.03
N ASN A 123 -55.10 33.92 3.84
CA ASN A 123 -55.09 34.10 5.29
C ASN A 123 -53.78 33.58 5.90
N LYS A 124 -52.88 34.51 6.17
CA LYS A 124 -51.54 34.23 6.71
C LYS A 124 -51.54 33.60 8.11
N ASN A 125 -52.62 33.71 8.86
CA ASN A 125 -52.75 33.20 10.23
C ASN A 125 -53.57 31.91 10.30
N ASP A 126 -54.05 31.40 9.15
CA ASP A 126 -54.71 30.11 9.12
C ASP A 126 -53.72 28.97 9.43
N SER A 127 -54.20 27.96 10.17
CA SER A 127 -53.37 26.83 10.62
C SER A 127 -52.76 26.06 9.45
N ALA A 128 -53.47 25.92 8.33
CA ALA A 128 -52.93 25.24 7.15
C ALA A 128 -51.80 26.06 6.49
N THR A 129 -51.97 27.37 6.40
CA THR A 129 -50.94 28.29 5.87
C THR A 129 -49.68 28.29 6.74
N VAL A 130 -49.83 28.23 8.07
CA VAL A 130 -48.69 28.13 9.00
C VAL A 130 -47.95 26.80 8.82
N LEU A 131 -48.69 25.68 8.76
CA LEU A 131 -48.10 24.36 8.55
C LEU A 131 -47.40 24.24 7.19
N ALA A 132 -47.99 24.81 6.13
CA ALA A 132 -47.41 24.82 4.80
C ALA A 132 -46.06 25.57 4.78
N ARG A 133 -45.95 26.74 5.40
CA ARG A 133 -44.63 27.43 5.52
C ARG A 133 -43.60 26.59 6.26
N GLN A 134 -44.00 25.92 7.33
CA GLN A 134 -43.09 25.06 8.10
C GLN A 134 -42.64 23.85 7.27
N ALA A 135 -43.55 23.24 6.52
CA ALA A 135 -43.27 22.12 5.64
C ALA A 135 -42.35 22.52 4.48
N GLN A 136 -42.59 23.66 3.84
CA GLN A 136 -41.72 24.20 2.79
C GLN A 136 -40.30 24.45 3.30
N ALA A 137 -40.17 25.16 4.43
CA ALA A 137 -38.87 25.45 5.02
C ALA A 137 -38.15 24.16 5.49
N PHE A 138 -38.90 23.15 5.95
CA PHE A 138 -38.33 21.84 6.28
C PHE A 138 -37.82 21.11 5.04
N ALA A 139 -38.62 21.07 3.98
CA ALA A 139 -38.26 20.46 2.71
C ALA A 139 -37.00 21.08 2.10
N GLU A 140 -36.89 22.41 2.07
CA GLU A 140 -35.69 23.13 1.61
C GLU A 140 -34.45 22.72 2.41
N ARG A 141 -34.53 22.73 3.74
CA ARG A 141 -33.42 22.26 4.59
C ARG A 141 -33.05 20.80 4.36
N CYS A 142 -34.03 19.95 4.04
CA CYS A 142 -33.77 18.56 3.67
C CYS A 142 -33.01 18.48 2.35
N CYS A 143 -33.41 19.23 1.32
CA CYS A 143 -32.68 19.25 0.04
C CYS A 143 -31.23 19.73 0.23
N ASP A 144 -31.03 20.83 0.97
CA ASP A 144 -29.69 21.35 1.26
C ASP A 144 -28.83 20.30 2.01
N GLY A 145 -29.39 19.66 3.04
CA GLY A 145 -28.67 18.64 3.81
C GLY A 145 -28.35 17.38 3.00
N LEU A 146 -29.21 16.99 2.05
CA LEU A 146 -28.95 15.88 1.14
C LEU A 146 -27.85 16.24 0.13
N ASP A 147 -27.84 17.47 -0.40
CA ASP A 147 -26.79 17.95 -1.31
C ASP A 147 -25.43 18.01 -0.60
N ASP A 148 -25.39 18.50 0.65
CA ASP A 148 -24.19 18.47 1.50
C ASP A 148 -23.69 17.04 1.74
N MET A 149 -24.59 16.09 1.99
CA MET A 149 -24.24 14.67 2.17
C MET A 149 -23.63 14.08 0.90
N VAL A 150 -24.22 14.37 -0.27
CA VAL A 150 -23.69 13.93 -1.58
C VAL A 150 -22.30 14.53 -1.82
N MET A 151 -22.11 15.83 -1.53
CA MET A 151 -20.81 16.50 -1.67
C MET A 151 -19.75 15.89 -0.74
N ALA A 152 -20.10 15.60 0.51
CA ALA A 152 -19.19 14.98 1.47
C ALA A 152 -18.69 13.61 1.00
N GLN A 153 -19.49 12.88 0.21
CA GLN A 153 -19.13 11.57 -0.32
C GLN A 153 -17.94 11.61 -1.29
N SER A 154 -17.66 12.75 -1.93
CA SER A 154 -16.48 12.93 -2.80
C SER A 154 -15.15 12.68 -2.06
N TRP A 155 -15.10 12.96 -0.75
CA TRP A 155 -13.91 12.69 0.08
C TRP A 155 -13.65 11.20 0.27
N GLN A 156 -14.70 10.37 0.26
CA GLN A 156 -14.55 8.92 0.36
C GLN A 156 -13.98 8.32 -0.93
N ASP A 157 -14.37 8.81 -2.11
CA ASP A 157 -13.77 8.37 -3.36
C ASP A 157 -12.26 8.66 -3.36
N LEU A 158 -11.87 9.89 -3.00
CA LEU A 158 -10.46 10.27 -2.90
C LEU A 158 -9.70 9.43 -1.85
N SER A 159 -10.31 9.19 -0.69
CA SER A 159 -9.72 8.37 0.37
C SER A 159 -9.56 6.92 -0.09
N GLY A 160 -10.58 6.36 -0.77
CA GLY A 160 -10.54 5.02 -1.33
C GLY A 160 -9.44 4.85 -2.37
N GLN A 161 -9.25 5.83 -3.27
CA GLN A 161 -8.15 5.82 -4.23
C GLN A 161 -6.77 5.87 -3.56
N ARG A 162 -6.60 6.66 -2.49
CA ARG A 162 -5.35 6.73 -1.72
C ARG A 162 -5.04 5.40 -1.03
N ILE A 163 -6.04 4.78 -0.40
CA ILE A 163 -5.89 3.47 0.24
C ILE A 163 -5.52 2.39 -0.79
N LYS A 164 -6.15 2.39 -1.98
CA LYS A 164 -5.76 1.47 -3.07
C LYS A 164 -4.28 1.60 -3.45
N LYS A 165 -3.75 2.83 -3.51
CA LYS A 165 -2.32 3.05 -3.80
C LYS A 165 -1.41 2.51 -2.70
N VAL A 166 -1.80 2.67 -1.43
CA VAL A 166 -1.07 2.10 -0.29
C VAL A 166 -1.06 0.58 -0.36
N VAL A 167 -2.22 -0.04 -0.66
CA VAL A 167 -2.33 -1.49 -0.86
C VAL A 167 -1.39 -1.98 -1.96
N GLY A 168 -1.36 -1.32 -3.12
CA GLY A 168 -0.45 -1.69 -4.21
C GLY A 168 1.03 -1.48 -3.89
N PHE A 169 1.37 -0.44 -3.12
CA PHE A 169 2.73 -0.22 -2.65
C PHE A 169 3.21 -1.36 -1.73
N ILE A 170 2.35 -1.81 -0.81
CA ILE A 170 2.63 -2.94 0.07
C ILE A 170 2.90 -4.22 -0.75
N GLU A 171 2.10 -4.48 -1.79
CA GLU A 171 2.28 -5.62 -2.70
C GLU A 171 3.60 -5.54 -3.49
N SER A 172 3.98 -4.35 -3.96
CA SER A 172 5.26 -4.15 -4.65
C SER A 172 6.44 -4.40 -3.73
N VAL A 173 6.37 -3.91 -2.49
CA VAL A 173 7.41 -4.14 -1.47
C VAL A 173 7.55 -5.63 -1.17
N GLU A 174 6.43 -6.34 -0.95
CA GLU A 174 6.42 -7.80 -0.73
C GLU A 174 7.10 -8.56 -1.89
N THR A 175 6.77 -8.20 -3.13
CA THR A 175 7.36 -8.83 -4.32
C THR A 175 8.88 -8.61 -4.39
N SER A 176 9.35 -7.37 -4.19
CA SER A 176 10.78 -7.06 -4.22
C SER A 176 11.55 -7.78 -3.11
N LEU A 177 10.94 -7.96 -1.93
CA LEU A 177 11.54 -8.73 -0.85
C LEU A 177 11.68 -10.22 -1.21
N LEU A 178 10.66 -10.82 -1.83
CA LEU A 178 10.73 -12.22 -2.27
C LEU A 178 11.78 -12.44 -3.37
N GLU A 179 11.88 -11.53 -4.33
CA GLU A 179 12.93 -11.57 -5.37
C GLU A 179 14.33 -11.48 -4.76
N LEU A 180 14.49 -10.62 -3.77
CA LEU A 180 15.75 -10.43 -3.09
C LEU A 180 16.19 -11.68 -2.32
N VAL A 181 15.25 -12.31 -1.60
CA VAL A 181 15.50 -13.58 -0.90
C VAL A 181 15.90 -14.68 -1.90
N ARG A 182 15.22 -14.77 -3.05
CA ARG A 182 15.56 -15.73 -4.12
C ARG A 182 16.98 -15.52 -4.66
N LEU A 183 17.35 -14.27 -4.93
CA LEU A 183 18.70 -13.93 -5.41
C LEU A 183 19.76 -14.31 -4.38
N THR A 184 19.53 -14.02 -3.09
CA THR A 184 20.46 -14.40 -2.02
C THR A 184 20.56 -15.92 -1.82
N GLY A 185 19.46 -16.66 -1.95
CA GLY A 185 19.44 -18.12 -1.80
C GLY A 185 20.15 -18.85 -2.95
N ALA A 186 19.99 -18.38 -4.19
CA ALA A 186 20.65 -18.97 -5.36
C ALA A 186 22.19 -18.83 -5.33
N LEU A 187 22.71 -17.79 -4.66
CA LEU A 187 24.14 -17.51 -4.56
C LEU A 187 24.82 -18.21 -3.37
N ALA A 188 24.05 -18.68 -2.38
CA ALA A 188 24.57 -19.37 -1.20
C ALA A 188 24.96 -20.85 -1.44
N GLY A 189 24.87 -21.35 -2.68
CA GLY A 189 25.32 -22.70 -3.04
C GLY A 189 24.42 -23.84 -2.53
N GLY A 190 23.26 -23.53 -1.95
CA GLY A 190 22.20 -24.51 -1.74
C GLY A 190 21.56 -24.85 -3.09
N GLU A 191 21.37 -26.15 -3.36
CA GLU A 191 20.54 -26.62 -4.46
C GLU A 191 19.25 -25.78 -4.50
N ALA A 192 19.03 -25.05 -5.61
CA ALA A 192 17.78 -24.31 -5.79
C ALA A 192 16.62 -25.28 -5.51
N PRO A 193 15.63 -24.94 -4.67
CA PRO A 193 14.55 -25.86 -4.37
C PRO A 193 13.91 -26.27 -5.69
N ILE A 194 14.10 -27.54 -6.03
CA ILE A 194 13.44 -28.17 -7.16
C ILE A 194 11.95 -28.05 -6.87
N ALA A 195 11.25 -27.49 -7.84
CA ALA A 195 9.87 -27.03 -7.81
C ALA A 195 9.69 -25.63 -7.23
N ALA A 196 9.59 -24.68 -8.15
CA ALA A 196 8.61 -23.62 -8.10
C ALA A 196 7.19 -24.21 -7.88
N ALA A 197 6.90 -24.66 -6.65
CA ALA A 197 5.56 -24.45 -6.14
C ALA A 197 5.41 -22.92 -6.06
N LYS A 198 4.29 -22.40 -6.55
CA LYS A 198 3.95 -20.99 -6.34
C LYS A 198 4.17 -20.69 -4.86
N VAL A 199 5.21 -19.91 -4.54
CA VAL A 199 5.36 -19.30 -3.21
C VAL A 199 4.16 -18.37 -3.09
N SER A 200 3.08 -18.91 -2.53
CA SER A 200 1.81 -18.22 -2.34
C SER A 200 1.48 -18.07 -0.86
N SER A 201 2.33 -18.60 0.03
CA SER A 201 2.16 -18.49 1.47
C SER A 201 3.43 -17.98 2.16
N GLN A 202 3.21 -17.11 3.13
CA GLN A 202 4.22 -16.43 3.91
C GLN A 202 5.01 -17.40 4.81
N ASP A 203 4.40 -18.52 5.22
CA ASP A 203 5.07 -19.59 5.98
C ASP A 203 6.25 -20.22 5.21
N GLU A 204 6.17 -20.22 3.88
CA GLU A 204 7.22 -20.76 3.01
C GLU A 204 8.38 -19.77 2.85
N ALA A 205 8.09 -18.47 2.82
CA ALA A 205 9.10 -17.42 2.87
C ALA A 205 9.82 -17.38 4.23
N ASP A 206 9.09 -17.49 5.34
CA ASP A 206 9.66 -17.53 6.70
C ASP A 206 10.48 -18.80 6.95
N ARG A 207 10.07 -19.93 6.36
CA ARG A 207 10.87 -21.18 6.35
C ARG A 207 12.17 -20.99 5.59
N LEU A 208 12.12 -20.48 4.37
CA LEU A 208 13.31 -20.26 3.54
C LEU A 208 14.29 -19.33 4.24
N LEU A 209 13.80 -18.23 4.83
CA LEU A 209 14.64 -17.31 5.61
C LEU A 209 15.33 -18.01 6.79
N SER A 210 14.59 -18.85 7.52
CA SER A 210 15.13 -19.63 8.65
C SER A 210 16.13 -20.71 8.20
N GLU A 211 15.90 -21.36 7.07
CA GLU A 211 16.77 -22.42 6.50
C GLU A 211 18.14 -21.87 6.08
N PHE A 212 18.19 -20.64 5.57
CA PHE A 212 19.46 -20.00 5.19
C PHE A 212 20.18 -19.30 6.36
N GLY A 213 19.69 -19.45 7.60
CA GLY A 213 20.34 -18.91 8.80
C GLY A 213 20.28 -17.40 8.92
N PHE A 214 19.26 -16.77 8.33
CA PHE A 214 19.01 -15.33 8.40
C PHE A 214 17.80 -15.01 9.25
#